data_AF-A0A6L5WJP1-F1
#
_entry.id   AF-A0A6L5WJP1-F1
#
_cell.length_a   1.000
_cell.length_b   1.000
_cell.length_c   1.000
_cell.angle_alpha   90.00
_cell.angle_beta   90.00
_cell.angle_gamma   90.00
#
_symmetry.space_group_name_H-M   'P 1'
#
loop_
_entity.id
_entity.type
_entity.pdbx_description
1 polymer ?
#
loop_
_entity_poly.entity_id
_entity_poly.type
_entity_poly.pdbx_seq_one_letter_code
_entity_poly.pdbx_strand_id
1 'polypeptide(L)' 'MTRQELAELLNISRGTLNNWEKEKPELIRLINQGLALDEQIEETKKYLEKLENIQKRAITSKKINLK' A
#
# COMPACT_ATOMS: atom_id res chain seq x y z
N MET A 1 3.12 -8.68 -2.61
CA MET A 1 2.36 -9.84 -2.10
C MET A 1 2.37 -10.95 -3.15
N THR A 2 2.56 -12.21 -2.76
CA THR A 2 2.48 -13.38 -3.64
C THR A 2 1.07 -14.00 -3.62
N ARG A 3 0.76 -14.88 -4.59
CA ARG A 3 -0.51 -15.64 -4.58
C ARG A 3 -0.68 -16.51 -3.33
N GLN A 4 0.43 -17.01 -2.77
CA GLN A 4 0.41 -17.80 -1.54
C GLN A 4 0.01 -16.94 -0.34
N GLU A 5 0.66 -15.78 -0.20
CA GLU A 5 0.39 -14.83 0.86
C GLU A 5 -1.06 -14.33 0.81
N LEU A 6 -1.61 -14.09 -0.40
CA LEU A 6 -3.02 -13.72 -0.54
C LEU A 6 -3.96 -14.84 -0.11
N ALA A 7 -3.66 -16.09 -0.48
CA ALA A 7 -4.47 -17.24 -0.07
C ALA A 7 -4.43 -17.44 1.46
N GLU A 8 -3.26 -17.29 2.07
CA GLU A 8 -3.08 -17.33 3.53
C GLU A 8 -3.82 -16.18 4.23
N LEU A 9 -3.72 -14.95 3.71
CA LEU A 9 -4.42 -13.77 4.21
C LEU A 9 -5.94 -13.97 4.21
N LEU A 10 -6.47 -14.55 3.13
CA LEU A 10 -7.90 -14.83 2.97
C LEU A 10 -8.35 -16.12 3.66
N ASN A 11 -7.42 -16.85 4.29
CA ASN A 11 -7.65 -18.15 4.91
C ASN A 11 -8.32 -19.17 3.97
N ILE A 12 -7.81 -19.26 2.74
CA ILE A 12 -8.26 -20.20 1.71
C ILE A 12 -7.09 -20.98 1.13
N SER A 13 -7.39 -22.09 0.45
CA SER A 13 -6.37 -22.80 -0.31
C SER A 13 -5.98 -22.01 -1.58
N ARG A 14 -4.74 -22.19 -2.04
CA ARG A 14 -4.30 -21.63 -3.34
C ARG A 14 -5.18 -22.13 -4.50
N GLY A 15 -5.68 -23.37 -4.43
CA GLY A 15 -6.60 -23.92 -5.43
C GLY A 15 -7.94 -23.17 -5.46
N THR A 16 -8.49 -22.83 -4.30
CA THR A 16 -9.69 -22.01 -4.17
C THR A 16 -9.49 -20.62 -4.78
N LEU A 17 -8.35 -19.98 -4.50
CA LEU A 17 -8.01 -18.68 -5.10
C LEU A 17 -7.94 -18.77 -6.63
N ASN A 18 -7.28 -19.81 -7.17
CA ASN A 18 -7.22 -20.03 -8.62
C ASN A 18 -8.61 -20.26 -9.25
N ASN A 19 -9.53 -20.90 -8.54
CA ASN A 19 -10.90 -21.07 -9.02
C ASN A 19 -11.66 -19.75 -8.99
N TRP A 20 -11.48 -18.93 -7.95
CA TRP A 20 -12.10 -17.60 -7.87
C TRP A 20 -11.63 -16.66 -9.00
N GLU A 21 -10.35 -16.73 -9.39
CA GLU A 21 -9.83 -16.00 -10.56
C GLU A 21 -10.61 -16.28 -11.86
N LYS A 22 -11.14 -17.50 -12.01
CA LYS A 22 -11.88 -17.92 -13.20
C LYS A 22 -13.39 -17.73 -13.06
N GLU A 23 -13.92 -18.13 -11.92
CA GLU A 23 -15.37 -18.26 -11.68
C GLU A 23 -15.97 -16.99 -11.07
N LYS A 24 -15.16 -16.15 -10.44
CA LYS A 24 -15.60 -14.95 -9.69
C LYS A 24 -14.69 -13.75 -9.98
N PRO A 25 -14.56 -13.31 -11.25
CA PRO A 25 -13.65 -12.23 -11.62
C PRO A 25 -13.94 -10.92 -10.88
N GLU A 26 -15.22 -10.60 -10.62
CA GLU A 26 -15.59 -9.40 -9.85
C GLU A 26 -15.14 -9.46 -8.39
N LEU A 27 -15.13 -10.64 -7.76
CA LEU A 27 -14.59 -10.79 -6.40
C LEU A 27 -13.10 -10.49 -6.38
N ILE A 28 -12.34 -11.02 -7.35
CA ILE A 28 -10.90 -10.73 -7.46
C ILE A 28 -10.65 -9.26 -7.75
N ARG A 29 -11.45 -8.62 -8.60
CA ARG A 29 -11.36 -7.17 -8.86
C ARG A 29 -11.52 -6.36 -7.58
N LEU A 30 -12.52 -6.69 -6.74
CA LEU A 30 -12.75 -6.01 -5.47
C LEU A 30 -11.62 -6.22 -4.46
N ILE A 31 -11.10 -7.45 -4.34
CA ILE A 31 -9.95 -7.75 -3.49
C ILE A 31 -8.74 -6.91 -3.91
N ASN A 32 -8.41 -6.91 -5.21
CA ASN A 32 -7.27 -6.14 -5.73
C ASN A 32 -7.44 -4.63 -5.51
N GLN A 33 -8.67 -4.11 -5.61
CA GLN A 33 -8.95 -2.69 -5.32
C GLN A 33 -8.71 -2.34 -3.85
N GLY A 34 -9.13 -3.21 -2.93
CA GLY A 34 -8.85 -3.02 -1.50
C GLY A 34 -7.35 -3.03 -1.20
N LEU A 35 -6.62 -4.01 -1.74
CA LEU A 35 -5.17 -4.12 -1.55
C LEU A 35 -4.40 -2.92 -2.11
N ALA A 36 -4.78 -2.45 -3.31
CA ALA A 36 -4.17 -1.28 -3.92
C ALA A 36 -4.46 0.00 -3.11
N LEU A 37 -5.67 0.12 -2.55
CA LEU A 37 -6.01 1.24 -1.67
C LEU A 37 -5.15 1.24 -0.40
N ASP A 38 -5.00 0.09 0.25
CA ASP A 38 -4.18 -0.04 1.46
C ASP A 38 -2.71 0.32 1.19
N GLU A 39 -2.15 -0.13 0.06
CA GLU A 39 -0.80 0.24 -0.37
C GLU A 39 -0.65 1.74 -0.57
N GLN A 40 -1.60 2.38 -1.27
CA GLN A 40 -1.59 3.83 -1.50
C GLN A 40 -1.71 4.64 -0.20
N ILE A 41 -2.51 4.17 0.77
CA ILE A 41 -2.59 4.79 2.10
C ILE A 41 -1.23 4.76 2.79
N GLU A 42 -0.54 3.62 2.75
CA GLU A 42 0.76 3.45 3.40
C GLU A 42 1.86 4.30 2.73
N GLU A 43 1.87 4.36 1.40
CA GLU A 43 2.77 5.25 0.65
C GLU A 43 2.52 6.72 0.98
N THR A 44 1.26 7.11 1.09
CA THR A 44 0.87 8.48 1.44
C THR A 44 1.33 8.86 2.84
N LYS A 45 1.22 7.95 3.83
CA LYS A 45 1.74 8.18 5.18
C LYS A 45 3.26 8.39 5.18
N LYS A 46 4.01 7.57 4.44
CA LYS A 46 5.47 7.73 4.28
C LYS A 46 5.82 9.05 3.60
N TYR A 47 5.02 9.49 2.64
CA TYR A 47 5.21 10.78 1.99
C TYR A 47 4.96 11.94 2.96
N LEU A 48 3.89 11.87 3.76
CA LEU A 48 3.61 12.84 4.80
C LEU A 48 4.76 12.95 5.81
N GLU A 49 5.29 11.81 6.28
CA GLU A 49 6.44 11.79 7.18
C GLU A 49 7.67 12.49 6.58
N LYS A 50 7.93 12.30 5.28
CA LYS A 50 9.01 13.02 4.58
C LYS A 50 8.77 14.53 4.58
N LEU A 51 7.55 14.99 4.34
CA LEU A 51 7.19 16.41 4.36
C LEU A 51 7.37 17.01 5.76
N GLU A 52 6.91 16.33 6.80
CA GLU A 52 7.09 16.75 8.19
C GLU A 52 8.58 16.86 8.55
N ASN A 53 9.42 15.92 8.08
CA ASN A 53 10.86 15.97 8.29
C ASN A 53 11.52 17.14 7.58
N ILE A 54 11.06 17.52 6.38
CA ILE A 54 11.51 18.74 5.69
C ILE A 54 11.13 19.97 6.52
N GLN A 55 9.89 20.05 7.00
CA GLN A 55 9.43 21.16 7.83
C GLN A 55 10.25 21.28 9.12
N LYS A 56 10.48 20.17 9.84
CA LYS A 56 11.32 20.14 11.06
C LYS A 56 12.74 20.61 10.79
N ARG A 57 13.35 20.18 9.68
CA ARG A 57 14.69 20.65 9.26
C ARG A 57 14.69 22.14 8.99
N ALA A 58 13.70 22.66 8.27
CA ALA A 58 13.59 24.09 7.98
C ALA A 58 13.46 24.95 9.25
N ILE A 59 12.66 24.51 10.23
CA ILE A 59 12.54 25.18 11.54
C ILE A 59 13.86 25.15 12.31
N THR A 60 14.57 24.01 12.26
CA THR A 60 15.84 23.82 12.97
C THR A 60 16.97 24.62 12.30
N SER A 61 17.00 24.68 10.98
CA SER A 61 17.95 25.47 10.21
C SER A 61 17.50 26.93 10.15
N LYS A 62 17.74 27.70 11.22
CA LYS A 62 17.52 29.17 11.26
C LYS A 62 18.42 29.97 10.30
N LYS A 63 19.08 29.34 9.32
CA LYS A 63 19.99 29.98 8.36
C LYS A 63 19.42 29.87 6.96
N ILE A 64 19.17 31.02 6.36
CA ILE A 64 18.89 31.16 4.93
C ILE A 64 20.22 30.97 4.20
N ASN A 65 20.39 29.82 3.53
CA ASN A 65 21.46 29.67 2.54
C ASN A 65 20.90 30.10 1.18
N LEU A 66 20.93 31.42 0.94
CA LEU A 66 20.84 31.95 -0.42
C LEU A 66 22.21 31.73 -1.07
N LYS A 67 22.23 31.00 -2.19
CA LYS A 67 23.35 31.05 -3.13
C LYS A 67 23.18 32.24 -4.06
#